data_AF-A0A924QSE0-F1
#
_entry.id   AF-A0A924QSE0-F1
#
_cell.length_a   1.000
_cell.length_b   1.000
_cell.length_c   1.000
_cell.angle_alpha   90.00
_cell.angle_beta   90.00
_cell.angle_gamma   90.00
#
_symmetry.space_group_name_H-M   'P 1'
#
loop_
_entity.id
_entity.type
_entity.pdbx_description
1 polymer ?
#
loop_
_entity_poly.entity_id
_entity_poly.type
_entity_poly.pdbx_seq_one_letter_code
_entity_poly.pdbx_strand_id
1 'polypeptide(L)'
;MAIEKEAENEAFVAFLKSSDAQMIDETVSILNDAITSQIDCTACGNCCKTLMINVSDEEADKLSDHLNQTRLEFDEKYLEKGSSMMVVNTMPCHFLANNKCTVYDYRFAGCREFPALHLPNFTKRLFTTFMH
;
A
#
# COMPACT_ATOMS: atom_id res chain seq x y z
N MET A 1 -12.34 -6.60 2.65
CA MET A 1 -13.06 -7.89 2.93
C MET A 1 -14.54 -7.83 2.57
N ALA A 2 -15.11 -8.95 2.08
CA ALA A 2 -16.52 -9.04 1.71
C ALA A 2 -17.44 -9.18 2.93
N ILE A 3 -18.46 -8.31 3.03
CA ILE A 3 -19.46 -8.31 4.13
C ILE A 3 -20.21 -9.65 4.18
N GLU A 4 -20.53 -10.22 3.01
CA GLU A 4 -21.26 -11.49 2.89
C GLU A 4 -20.54 -12.69 3.55
N LYS A 5 -19.24 -12.55 3.82
CA LYS A 5 -18.37 -13.60 4.36
C LYS A 5 -17.68 -13.19 5.66
N GLU A 6 -18.24 -12.22 6.39
CA GLU A 6 -17.67 -11.67 7.62
C GLU A 6 -17.27 -12.74 8.64
N ALA A 7 -18.17 -13.66 8.99
CA ALA A 7 -17.87 -14.73 9.95
C ALA A 7 -16.73 -15.66 9.49
N GLU A 8 -16.66 -15.98 8.18
CA GLU A 8 -15.58 -16.79 7.61
C GLU A 8 -14.25 -16.04 7.64
N ASN A 9 -14.26 -14.74 7.33
CA ASN A 9 -13.09 -13.87 7.37
C ASN A 9 -12.55 -13.72 8.80
N GLU A 10 -13.43 -13.52 9.78
CA GLU A 10 -13.05 -13.44 11.20
C GLU A 10 -12.42 -14.76 11.69
N ALA A 11 -13.04 -15.90 11.34
CA ALA A 11 -12.51 -17.21 11.67
C ALA A 11 -11.13 -17.44 11.05
N PHE A 12 -10.92 -17.00 9.80
CA PHE A 12 -9.63 -17.11 9.13
C PHE A 12 -8.56 -16.21 9.76
N VAL A 13 -8.89 -14.97 10.11
CA VAL A 13 -7.97 -14.06 10.83
C VAL A 13 -7.59 -14.65 12.19
N ALA A 14 -8.54 -15.23 12.92
CA ALA A 14 -8.28 -15.89 14.19
C ALA A 14 -7.35 -17.10 14.04
N PHE A 15 -7.57 -17.93 13.01
CA PHE A 15 -6.71 -19.05 12.66
C PHE A 15 -5.27 -18.61 12.33
N LEU A 16 -5.10 -17.56 11.54
CA LEU A 16 -3.76 -17.03 11.20
C LEU A 16 -3.02 -16.51 12.44
N LYS A 17 -3.73 -15.88 13.38
CA LYS A 17 -3.14 -15.35 14.62
C LYS A 17 -2.73 -16.44 15.62
N SER A 18 -3.40 -17.60 15.60
CA SER A 18 -3.07 -18.73 16.48
C SER A 18 -2.06 -19.70 15.88
N SER A 19 -1.77 -19.58 14.58
CA SER A 19 -0.79 -20.40 13.87
C SER A 19 0.65 -19.96 14.14
N ASP A 20 1.61 -20.83 13.84
CA ASP A 20 3.04 -20.51 13.95
C ASP A 20 3.43 -19.37 12.99
N ALA A 21 3.92 -18.26 13.55
CA ALA A 21 4.15 -17.04 12.79
C ALA A 21 5.27 -17.19 11.74
N GLN A 22 6.29 -18.00 12.04
CA GLN A 22 7.41 -18.23 11.11
C GLN A 22 6.92 -19.04 9.91
N MET A 23 6.18 -20.13 10.15
CA MET A 23 5.58 -20.94 9.10
C MET A 23 4.64 -20.13 8.21
N ILE A 24 3.86 -19.21 8.79
CA ILE A 24 2.99 -18.30 8.02
C ILE A 24 3.83 -17.36 7.13
N ASP A 25 4.87 -16.72 7.67
CA ASP A 25 5.74 -15.84 6.89
C ASP A 25 6.42 -16.60 5.72
N GLU A 26 6.92 -17.81 5.98
CA GLU A 26 7.51 -18.68 4.94
C GLU A 26 6.48 -19.01 3.85
N THR A 27 5.27 -19.39 4.25
CA THR A 27 4.18 -19.72 3.31
C THR A 27 3.81 -18.52 2.45
N VAL A 28 3.61 -17.36 3.06
CA VAL A 28 3.22 -16.13 2.35
C VAL A 28 4.33 -15.68 1.40
N SER A 29 5.59 -15.78 1.81
CA SER A 29 6.74 -15.44 0.96
C SER A 29 6.79 -16.31 -0.30
N ILE A 30 6.67 -17.64 -0.15
CA ILE A 30 6.63 -18.58 -1.29
C ILE A 30 5.48 -18.23 -2.25
N LEU A 31 4.29 -17.95 -1.71
CA LEU A 31 3.14 -17.58 -2.52
C LEU A 31 3.36 -16.24 -3.23
N ASN A 32 3.88 -15.23 -2.52
CA ASN A 32 4.20 -13.92 -3.08
C ASN A 32 5.15 -14.05 -4.28
N ASP A 33 6.22 -14.82 -4.15
CA ASP A 33 7.21 -14.99 -5.21
C ASP A 33 6.62 -15.73 -6.43
N ALA A 34 5.74 -16.70 -6.18
CA ALA A 34 5.05 -17.42 -7.24
C ALA A 34 4.07 -16.53 -8.03
N ILE A 35 3.35 -15.61 -7.37
CA ILE A 35 2.25 -14.86 -8.00
C ILE A 35 2.64 -13.47 -8.49
N THR A 36 3.60 -12.79 -7.86
CA THR A 36 3.87 -11.36 -8.12
C THR A 36 4.21 -11.08 -9.58
N SER A 37 5.00 -11.96 -10.21
CA SER A 37 5.37 -11.84 -11.62
C SER A 37 4.20 -12.01 -12.60
N GLN A 38 3.09 -12.59 -12.13
CA GLN A 38 1.89 -12.84 -12.92
C GLN A 38 0.85 -11.71 -12.76
N ILE A 39 1.10 -10.74 -11.88
CA ILE A 39 0.18 -9.65 -11.57
C ILE A 39 0.59 -8.38 -12.31
N ASP A 40 -0.28 -7.91 -13.20
CA ASP A 40 -0.18 -6.54 -13.73
C ASP A 40 -0.88 -5.57 -12.79
N CYS A 41 -0.12 -4.92 -11.91
CA CYS A 41 -0.67 -3.93 -10.98
C CYS A 41 -1.24 -2.68 -11.69
N THR A 42 -0.88 -2.43 -12.95
CA THR A 42 -1.43 -1.32 -13.73
C THR A 42 -2.83 -1.60 -14.29
N ALA A 43 -3.25 -2.88 -14.29
CA ALA A 43 -4.60 -3.26 -14.67
C ALA A 43 -5.63 -2.89 -13.58
N CYS A 44 -5.30 -3.07 -12.29
CA CYS A 44 -6.21 -2.81 -11.19
C CYS A 44 -6.06 -1.41 -10.56
N GLY A 45 -4.83 -0.90 -10.43
CA GLY A 45 -4.56 0.39 -9.80
C GLY A 45 -4.97 0.48 -8.31
N ASN A 46 -5.10 -0.66 -7.61
CA ASN A 46 -5.66 -0.70 -6.25
C ASN A 46 -4.86 0.14 -5.25
N CYS A 47 -3.52 0.16 -5.34
CA CYS A 47 -2.72 1.02 -4.47
C CYS A 47 -3.10 2.50 -4.62
N CYS A 48 -3.32 2.99 -5.83
CA CYS A 48 -3.77 4.36 -6.08
C CYS A 48 -5.24 4.60 -5.68
N LYS A 49 -6.07 3.56 -5.60
CA LYS A 49 -7.50 3.68 -5.26
C LYS A 49 -7.78 3.65 -3.78
N THR A 50 -7.04 2.85 -3.01
CA THR A 50 -7.42 2.49 -1.64
C THR A 50 -6.34 2.72 -0.57
N LEU A 51 -5.09 2.96 -0.95
CA LEU A 51 -3.99 3.02 0.00
C LEU A 51 -3.68 4.44 0.49
N MET A 52 -3.92 4.69 1.77
CA MET A 52 -3.33 5.83 2.48
C MET A 52 -1.89 5.49 2.85
N ILE A 53 -0.94 6.22 2.28
CA ILE A 53 0.49 6.00 2.47
C ILE A 53 1.11 7.11 3.33
N ASN A 54 2.10 6.74 4.14
CA ASN A 54 3.05 7.69 4.68
C ASN A 54 4.09 8.02 3.61
N VAL A 55 4.50 9.28 3.56
CA VAL A 55 5.43 9.84 2.60
C VAL A 55 6.58 10.43 3.40
N SER A 56 7.81 10.04 3.08
CA SER A 56 9.01 10.66 3.66
C SER A 56 9.33 11.99 2.97
N ASP A 57 10.10 12.85 3.65
CA ASP A 57 10.55 14.11 3.04
C ASP A 57 11.36 13.86 1.76
N GLU A 58 12.23 12.84 1.74
CA GLU A 58 13.03 12.51 0.56
C GLU A 58 12.16 12.14 -0.65
N GLU A 59 11.08 11.40 -0.44
CA GLU A 59 10.16 11.03 -1.52
C GLU A 59 9.34 12.22 -2.01
N ALA A 60 8.90 13.08 -1.09
CA ALA A 60 8.17 14.28 -1.43
C ALA A 60 9.05 15.27 -2.22
N ASP A 61 10.32 15.45 -1.82
CA ASP A 61 11.29 16.27 -2.57
C ASP A 61 11.51 15.72 -3.99
N LYS A 62 11.75 14.40 -4.12
CA LYS A 62 11.94 13.76 -5.42
C LYS A 62 10.75 13.94 -6.35
N LEU A 63 9.54 13.82 -5.82
CA LEU A 63 8.32 13.94 -6.63
C LEU A 63 7.98 15.40 -6.94
N SER A 64 8.22 16.34 -6.01
CA SER A 64 8.05 17.77 -6.29
C SER A 64 8.98 18.24 -7.40
N ASP A 65 10.25 17.81 -7.38
CA ASP A 65 11.22 18.11 -8.42
C ASP A 65 10.78 17.54 -9.78
N HIS A 66 10.30 16.29 -9.81
CA HIS A 66 9.78 15.66 -11.02
C HIS A 66 8.58 16.42 -11.61
N LEU A 67 7.71 16.95 -10.75
CA LEU A 67 6.53 17.74 -11.14
C LEU A 67 6.86 19.21 -11.46
N ASN A 68 8.12 19.63 -11.31
CA ASN A 68 8.58 21.02 -11.44
C ASN A 68 7.77 21.98 -10.53
N GLN A 69 7.55 21.56 -9.28
CA GLN A 69 6.86 22.35 -8.26
C GLN A 69 7.77 22.57 -7.06
N THR A 70 7.57 23.65 -6.34
CA THR A 70 8.25 23.83 -5.06
C THR A 70 7.75 22.82 -4.04
N ARG A 71 8.58 22.49 -3.05
CA ARG A 71 8.17 21.58 -1.97
C ARG A 71 6.95 22.09 -1.20
N LEU A 72 6.83 23.40 -1.03
CA LEU A 72 5.68 24.02 -0.37
C LEU A 72 4.38 23.78 -1.16
N GLU A 73 4.38 24.06 -2.46
CA GLU A 73 3.21 23.82 -3.32
C GLU A 73 2.83 22.34 -3.39
N PHE A 74 3.84 21.45 -3.40
CA PHE A 74 3.62 20.02 -3.39
C PHE A 74 2.93 19.57 -2.10
N ASP A 75 3.45 20.02 -0.96
CA ASP A 75 2.91 19.68 0.36
C ASP A 75 1.45 20.14 0.49
N GLU A 76 1.17 21.40 0.15
CA GLU A 76 -0.17 21.97 0.24
C GLU A 76 -1.18 21.23 -0.65
N LYS A 77 -0.73 20.75 -1.82
CA LYS A 77 -1.62 20.14 -2.80
C LYS A 77 -1.84 18.65 -2.56
N TYR A 78 -0.82 17.91 -2.16
CA TYR A 78 -0.82 16.45 -2.19
C TYR A 78 -0.74 15.77 -0.82
N LEU A 79 -0.29 16.48 0.22
CA LEU A 79 0.03 15.87 1.52
C LEU A 79 -0.78 16.48 2.66
N GLU A 80 -1.01 15.66 3.68
CA GLU A 80 -1.54 16.07 4.98
C GLU A 80 -0.47 15.77 6.03
N LYS A 81 -0.03 16.81 6.74
CA LYS A 81 1.04 16.71 7.75
C LYS A 81 0.42 16.66 9.14
N GLY A 82 0.60 15.52 9.81
CA GLY A 82 0.35 15.34 11.24
C GLY A 82 1.58 15.71 12.09
N SER A 83 1.50 15.42 13.38
CA SER A 83 2.60 15.70 14.33
C SER A 83 3.84 14.83 14.11
N SER A 84 3.69 13.63 13.55
CA SER A 84 4.76 12.65 13.37
C SER A 84 4.78 11.97 11.99
N MET A 85 3.79 12.23 11.14
CA MET A 85 3.61 11.54 9.86
C MET A 85 3.12 12.53 8.81
N MET A 86 3.47 12.26 7.56
CA MET A 86 3.06 13.03 6.41
C MET A 86 2.41 12.05 5.43
N VAL A 87 1.11 12.15 5.23
CA VAL A 87 0.35 11.18 4.44
C VAL A 87 -0.17 11.82 3.16
N VAL A 88 -0.52 11.02 2.16
CA VAL A 88 -1.31 11.53 1.03
C VAL A 88 -2.67 12.04 1.52
N ASN A 89 -3.10 13.18 1.02
CA ASN A 89 -4.29 13.87 1.53
C ASN A 89 -5.61 13.40 0.91
N THR A 90 -5.60 12.46 -0.03
CA THR A 90 -6.83 12.02 -0.69
C THR A 90 -6.74 10.59 -1.21
N MET A 91 -7.91 9.94 -1.26
CA MET A 91 -8.15 8.65 -1.90
C MET A 91 -9.46 8.73 -2.71
N PRO A 92 -9.47 8.39 -4.01
CA PRO A 92 -8.35 7.93 -4.83
C PRO A 92 -7.23 8.97 -4.98
N CYS A 93 -5.98 8.51 -5.07
CA CYS A 93 -4.78 9.33 -5.16
C CYS A 93 -4.84 10.30 -6.36
N HIS A 94 -4.34 11.53 -6.17
CA HIS A 94 -4.24 12.57 -7.22
C HIS A 94 -3.54 12.11 -8.51
N PHE A 95 -2.66 11.12 -8.41
CA PHE A 95 -1.88 10.62 -9.55
C PHE A 95 -2.55 9.44 -10.26
N LEU A 96 -3.80 9.09 -9.93
CA LEU A 96 -4.53 8.02 -10.60
C LEU A 96 -5.14 8.50 -11.94
N ALA A 97 -4.80 7.83 -13.04
CA ALA A 97 -5.46 7.98 -14.33
C ALA A 97 -5.63 6.61 -15.01
N ASN A 98 -6.87 6.24 -15.38
CA ASN A 98 -7.19 4.97 -16.07
C ASN A 98 -6.55 3.73 -15.40
N ASN A 99 -6.68 3.58 -14.08
CA ASN A 99 -6.05 2.52 -13.26
C ASN A 99 -4.51 2.54 -13.18
N LYS A 100 -3.84 3.53 -13.76
CA LYS A 100 -2.39 3.66 -13.72
C LYS A 100 -1.96 4.93 -12.98
N CYS A 101 -0.87 4.84 -12.24
CA CYS A 101 -0.22 6.00 -11.64
C CYS A 101 0.46 6.84 -12.73
N THR A 102 0.18 8.13 -12.79
CA THR A 102 0.81 9.07 -13.74
C THR A 102 2.28 9.31 -13.44
N VAL A 103 2.71 9.06 -12.18
CA VAL A 103 4.09 9.20 -11.71
C VAL A 103 4.69 7.84 -11.33
N TYR A 104 4.39 6.80 -12.10
CA TYR A 104 4.68 5.40 -11.75
C TYR A 104 6.14 5.13 -11.33
N ASP A 105 7.11 5.75 -12.00
CA ASP A 105 8.53 5.57 -11.69
C ASP A 105 9.00 6.37 -10.46
N TYR A 106 8.20 7.34 -10.01
CA TYR A 106 8.42 8.18 -8.84
C TYR A 106 7.40 7.91 -7.72
N ARG A 107 6.60 6.85 -7.84
CA ARG A 107 5.64 6.45 -6.81
C ARG A 107 6.35 6.16 -5.49
N PHE A 108 5.69 6.51 -4.40
CA PHE A 108 6.14 6.32 -3.03
C PHE A 108 6.38 4.84 -2.69
N ALA A 109 7.23 4.56 -1.71
CA ALA A 109 7.58 3.23 -1.24
C ALA A 109 6.33 2.41 -0.87
N GLY A 110 5.40 3.00 -0.12
CA GLY A 110 4.14 2.34 0.22
C GLY A 110 3.34 1.87 -1.01
N CYS A 111 3.36 2.64 -2.11
CA CYS A 111 2.72 2.21 -3.36
C CYS A 111 3.46 1.07 -4.06
N ARG A 112 4.80 1.01 -3.94
CA ARG A 112 5.62 -0.05 -4.55
C ARG A 112 5.50 -1.35 -3.78
N GLU A 113 5.39 -1.25 -2.47
CA GLU A 113 5.34 -2.41 -1.59
C GLU A 113 3.98 -3.08 -1.59
N PHE A 114 2.89 -2.37 -1.88
CA PHE A 114 1.52 -2.88 -1.85
C PHE A 114 1.34 -4.23 -2.57
N PRO A 115 0.75 -5.28 -1.94
CA PRO A 115 0.13 -5.32 -0.60
C PRO A 115 1.08 -5.76 0.53
N ALA A 116 2.39 -5.63 0.31
CA ALA A 116 3.48 -5.88 1.25
C ALA A 116 3.55 -7.33 1.74
N LEU A 117 3.24 -8.31 0.89
CA LEU A 117 3.26 -9.73 1.26
C LEU A 117 4.68 -10.25 1.53
N HIS A 118 5.70 -9.65 0.92
CA HIS A 118 7.10 -10.03 1.11
C HIS A 118 7.71 -9.58 2.46
N LEU A 119 7.03 -8.69 3.21
CA LEU A 119 7.55 -8.20 4.49
C LEU A 119 7.31 -9.23 5.63
N PRO A 120 8.20 -9.31 6.64
CA PRO A 120 8.03 -10.22 7.75
C PRO A 120 6.86 -9.82 8.69
N ASN A 121 6.59 -10.66 9.68
CA ASN A 121 5.53 -10.49 10.67
C ASN A 121 4.13 -10.33 10.04
N PHE A 122 3.79 -11.13 9.03
CA PHE A 122 2.53 -11.06 8.31
C PHE A 122 1.31 -11.08 9.24
N THR A 123 1.33 -11.94 10.27
CA THR A 123 0.24 -12.08 11.25
C THR A 123 0.00 -10.81 12.09
N LYS A 124 0.97 -9.90 12.19
CA LYS A 124 0.83 -8.59 12.84
C LYS A 124 0.26 -7.52 11.90
N ARG A 125 0.21 -7.80 10.59
CA ARG A 125 -0.19 -6.86 9.53
C ARG A 125 -1.54 -7.22 8.89
N LEU A 126 -2.24 -8.22 9.41
CA LEU A 126 -3.51 -8.72 8.83
C LEU A 126 -4.57 -7.64 8.63
N PHE A 127 -4.64 -6.66 9.54
CA PHE A 127 -5.57 -5.53 9.39
C PHE A 127 -5.27 -4.74 8.10
N THR A 128 -4.04 -4.28 7.93
CA THR A 128 -3.65 -3.48 6.76
C THR A 128 -3.63 -4.31 5.46
N THR A 129 -3.31 -5.61 5.54
CA THR A 129 -3.32 -6.51 4.38
C THR A 129 -4.74 -6.78 3.85
N PHE A 130 -5.73 -6.96 4.74
CA PHE A 130 -7.10 -7.36 4.35
C PHE A 130 -8.13 -6.21 4.35
N MET A 131 -7.72 -4.98 4.69
CA MET A 131 -8.62 -3.83 4.72
C MET A 131 -9.18 -3.46 3.33
N HIS A 132 -8.47 -3.80 2.26
CA HIS A 132 -8.80 -3.47 0.87
C HIS A 132 -9.73 -4.51 0.21
#